data_AF-A0A1G8N898-F1
#
_entry.id   AF-A0A1G8N898-F1
#
_cell.length_a   1.000
_cell.length_b   1.000
_cell.length_c   1.000
_cell.angle_alpha   90.00
_cell.angle_beta   90.00
_cell.angle_gamma   90.00
#
_symmetry.space_group_name_H-M   'P 1'
#
loop_
_entity.id
_entity.type
_entity.pdbx_description
1 polymer ?
#
loop_
_entity_poly.entity_id
_entity_poly.type
_entity_poly.pdbx_seq_one_letter_code
_entity_poly.pdbx_strand_id
1 'polypeptide(L)'
;MANRLLPEWHPQDAVQLTWPSPHGDWAPLLERIEGTLETLVVAIARYQHVLVSVPDAATRTHLARRFANLGVDAARLHLMVLEADDTWARDHGPLGVERNGRPVLLDYVFTGWGGKYPAARDDSLTRRLADAGIFACPVESHELVLEGGALDTDGEGTLLTTESCLLNHNRNPGLGRNALEARLREELGVDRVLWLTHGHLQGDDTDGHIDTLARFVDPGTIAYVRCDDERDPHYPAFAAMEAEIEALRRRDGEPYRLIPLPWPHPVHDPVDGHRLPATYANFLIINGAVLVPTYGDSADGHALAALAEAFPERDIVPIECTSVLRQHGSLHCLTMQLPQGSLANRA
;
A
#
# COMPACT_ATOMS: atom_id res chain seq x y z
N MET A 1 9.38 -20.44 -16.79
CA MET A 1 8.96 -20.83 -15.42
C MET A 1 8.11 -19.68 -14.90
N ALA A 2 6.99 -19.97 -14.25
CA ALA A 2 6.00 -18.96 -13.89
C ALA A 2 6.46 -18.11 -12.70
N ASN A 3 6.01 -16.86 -12.64
CA ASN A 3 6.19 -15.99 -11.49
C ASN A 3 5.28 -16.42 -10.34
N ARG A 4 5.60 -15.98 -9.14
CA ARG A 4 4.69 -16.00 -7.98
C ARG A 4 4.72 -14.63 -7.32
N LEU A 5 3.62 -13.89 -7.41
CA LEU A 5 3.43 -12.65 -6.65
C LEU A 5 3.56 -12.94 -5.15
N LEU A 6 4.43 -12.18 -4.48
CA LEU A 6 4.71 -12.37 -3.07
C LEU A 6 3.66 -11.62 -2.24
N PRO A 7 3.01 -12.28 -1.25
CA PRO A 7 2.08 -11.62 -0.37
C PRO A 7 2.81 -10.68 0.58
N GLU A 8 2.11 -9.70 1.14
CA GLU A 8 2.74 -8.68 1.98
C GLU A 8 3.42 -9.28 3.23
N TRP A 9 2.89 -10.37 3.80
CA TRP A 9 3.53 -11.06 4.93
C TRP A 9 4.75 -11.93 4.56
N HIS A 10 5.13 -12.02 3.28
CA HIS A 10 6.37 -12.67 2.87
C HIS A 10 7.57 -11.98 3.54
N PRO A 11 8.64 -12.70 3.92
CA PRO A 11 9.84 -12.08 4.48
C PRO A 11 10.34 -10.90 3.65
N GLN A 12 10.62 -9.78 4.30
CA GLN A 12 10.97 -8.51 3.66
C GLN A 12 12.40 -8.11 4.04
N ASP A 13 13.14 -7.51 3.10
CA ASP A 13 14.39 -6.81 3.42
C ASP A 13 14.09 -5.41 3.97
N ALA A 14 13.16 -4.71 3.33
CA ALA A 14 12.91 -3.30 3.62
C ALA A 14 11.45 -2.88 3.37
N VAL A 15 11.08 -1.71 3.87
CA VAL A 15 9.95 -0.93 3.37
C VAL A 15 10.48 0.33 2.68
N GLN A 16 9.99 0.59 1.48
CA GLN A 16 10.23 1.82 0.73
C GLN A 16 9.20 2.88 1.14
N LEU A 17 9.71 4.10 1.34
CA LEU A 17 8.95 5.34 1.52
C LEU A 17 9.47 6.38 0.52
N THR A 18 8.62 7.34 0.18
CA THR A 18 9.03 8.52 -0.60
C THR A 18 8.78 9.78 0.23
N TRP A 19 9.80 10.59 0.42
CA TRP A 19 9.72 11.80 1.24
C TRP A 19 9.08 12.95 0.44
N PRO A 20 8.16 13.73 1.03
CA PRO A 20 7.46 14.81 0.34
C PRO A 20 8.42 15.94 -0.05
N SER A 21 8.10 16.60 -1.17
CA SER A 21 8.75 17.84 -1.57
C SER A 21 8.09 19.06 -0.90
N PRO A 22 8.87 20.07 -0.47
CA PRO A 22 8.32 21.33 0.02
C PRO A 22 7.59 22.15 -1.06
N HIS A 23 7.63 21.70 -2.32
CA HIS A 23 6.99 22.35 -3.46
C HIS A 23 5.82 21.55 -4.06
N GLY A 24 5.48 20.40 -3.46
CA GLY A 24 4.36 19.56 -3.89
C GLY A 24 3.06 19.83 -3.12
N ASP A 25 2.09 18.93 -3.28
CA ASP A 25 0.75 19.06 -2.68
C ASP A 25 0.78 19.04 -1.14
N TRP A 26 1.83 18.48 -0.56
CA TRP A 26 2.08 18.50 0.87
C TRP A 26 2.56 19.84 1.42
N ALA A 27 2.93 20.83 0.61
CA ALA A 27 3.51 22.09 1.09
C ALA A 27 2.72 22.77 2.23
N PRO A 28 1.37 22.82 2.24
CA PRO A 28 0.60 23.40 3.33
C PRO A 28 0.60 22.59 4.64
N LEU A 29 0.98 21.30 4.57
CA LEU A 29 0.94 20.34 5.67
C LEU A 29 2.28 19.62 5.87
N LEU A 30 3.37 20.17 5.32
CA LEU A 30 4.66 19.48 5.19
C LEU A 30 5.16 18.93 6.53
N GLU A 31 5.19 19.77 7.56
CA GLU A 31 5.64 19.35 8.90
C GLU A 31 4.80 18.19 9.47
N ARG A 32 3.50 18.12 9.13
CA ARG A 32 2.60 17.06 9.62
C ARG A 32 2.88 15.74 8.92
N ILE A 33 2.97 15.74 7.59
CA ILE A 33 3.27 14.51 6.84
C ILE A 33 4.68 14.02 7.13
N GLU A 34 5.67 14.92 7.29
CA GLU A 34 7.01 14.56 7.74
C GLU A 34 6.97 13.92 9.12
N GLY A 35 6.16 14.42 10.06
CA GLY A 35 5.96 13.79 11.37
C GLY A 35 5.39 12.38 11.29
N THR A 36 4.41 12.13 10.41
CA THR A 36 3.87 10.78 10.17
C THR A 36 4.94 9.86 9.56
N LEU A 37 5.67 10.32 8.55
CA LEU A 37 6.75 9.54 7.92
C LEU A 37 7.92 9.28 8.88
N GLU A 38 8.27 10.23 9.75
CA GLU A 38 9.25 10.01 10.83
C GLU A 38 8.81 8.87 11.75
N THR A 39 7.52 8.86 12.13
CA THR A 39 6.94 7.81 12.97
C THR A 39 7.00 6.45 12.28
N LEU A 40 6.69 6.40 10.97
CA LEU A 40 6.80 5.19 10.16
C LEU A 40 8.24 4.69 10.09
N VAL A 41 9.20 5.54 9.78
CA VAL A 41 10.63 5.16 9.71
C VAL A 41 11.09 4.57 11.03
N VAL A 42 10.78 5.21 12.16
CA VAL A 42 11.15 4.72 13.50
C VAL A 42 10.48 3.37 13.80
N ALA A 43 9.20 3.22 13.47
CA ALA A 43 8.47 1.97 13.70
C ALA A 43 9.02 0.81 12.85
N ILE A 44 9.23 1.02 11.55
CA ILE A 44 9.70 0.00 10.62
C ILE A 44 11.15 -0.40 10.95
N ALA A 45 12.01 0.57 11.27
CA ALA A 45 13.42 0.33 11.57
C ALA A 45 13.66 -0.54 12.81
N ARG A 46 12.64 -0.80 13.63
CA ARG A 46 12.70 -1.78 14.73
C ARG A 46 12.78 -3.22 14.21
N TYR A 47 12.25 -3.50 13.02
CA TYR A 47 12.08 -4.86 12.49
C TYR A 47 12.92 -5.16 11.25
N GLN A 48 13.12 -4.16 10.38
CA GLN A 48 13.76 -4.36 9.07
C GLN A 48 14.36 -3.05 8.55
N HIS A 49 14.93 -3.06 7.34
CA HIS A 49 15.47 -1.85 6.74
C HIS A 49 14.36 -0.90 6.28
N VAL A 50 14.70 0.38 6.13
CA VAL A 50 13.84 1.41 5.55
C VAL A 50 14.60 2.08 4.42
N LEU A 51 14.01 2.11 3.23
CA LEU A 51 14.50 2.84 2.07
C LEU A 51 13.68 4.11 1.91
N VAL A 52 14.31 5.27 1.91
CA VAL A 52 13.64 6.56 1.73
C VAL A 52 14.27 7.31 0.56
N SER A 53 13.46 7.58 -0.46
CA SER A 53 13.80 8.51 -1.53
C SER A 53 13.53 9.93 -1.04
N VAL A 54 14.52 10.83 -1.17
CA VAL A 54 14.47 12.22 -0.67
C VAL A 54 14.79 13.21 -1.80
N PRO A 55 14.23 14.43 -1.77
CA PRO A 55 14.33 15.38 -2.88
C PRO A 55 15.76 15.87 -3.13
N ASP A 56 16.57 16.05 -2.08
CA ASP A 56 17.88 16.66 -2.20
C ASP A 56 18.86 16.23 -1.09
N ALA A 57 20.13 16.63 -1.24
CA ALA A 57 21.20 16.30 -0.30
C ALA A 57 21.09 17.00 1.06
N ALA A 58 20.46 18.18 1.13
CA ALA A 58 20.23 18.89 2.37
C ALA A 58 19.18 18.15 3.22
N THR A 59 18.07 17.73 2.60
CA THR A 59 17.03 16.89 3.19
C THR A 59 17.63 15.57 3.67
N ARG A 60 18.43 14.88 2.84
CA ARG A 60 19.17 13.67 3.25
C ARG A 60 19.99 13.90 4.52
N THR A 61 20.76 14.99 4.56
CA THR A 61 21.65 15.30 5.70
C THR A 61 20.84 15.61 6.96
N HIS A 62 19.75 16.35 6.80
CA HIS A 62 18.83 16.67 7.88
C HIS A 62 18.22 15.39 8.48
N LEU A 63 17.62 14.55 7.63
CA LEU A 63 16.96 13.31 8.05
C LEU A 63 17.94 12.30 8.66
N ALA A 64 19.15 12.16 8.11
CA ALA A 64 20.17 11.30 8.71
C ALA A 64 20.49 11.69 10.17
N ARG A 65 20.62 13.00 10.45
CA ARG A 65 20.85 13.50 11.82
C ARG A 65 19.61 13.33 12.69
N ARG A 66 18.42 13.61 12.14
CA ARG A 66 17.14 13.49 12.82
C ARG A 66 16.90 12.05 13.30
N PHE A 67 17.04 11.07 12.40
CA PHE A 67 16.84 9.66 12.72
C PHE A 67 17.93 9.09 13.65
N ALA A 68 19.18 9.55 13.54
CA ALA A 68 20.20 9.21 14.52
C ALA A 68 19.84 9.68 15.94
N ASN A 69 19.29 10.90 16.08
CA ASN A 69 18.82 11.41 17.38
C ASN A 69 17.57 10.67 17.90
N LEU A 70 16.75 10.12 17.00
CA LEU A 70 15.61 9.27 17.35
C LEU A 70 16.00 7.81 17.63
N GLY A 71 17.30 7.47 17.55
CA GLY A 71 17.81 6.14 17.86
C GLY A 71 17.63 5.11 16.75
N VAL A 72 17.36 5.53 15.52
CA VAL A 72 17.32 4.64 14.35
C VAL A 72 18.72 4.16 14.04
N ASP A 73 18.89 2.84 13.92
CA ASP A 73 20.15 2.24 13.50
C ASP A 73 20.50 2.68 12.07
N ALA A 74 21.66 3.31 11.91
CA ALA A 74 22.15 3.78 10.62
C ALA A 74 22.29 2.64 9.59
N ALA A 75 22.54 1.41 10.01
CA ALA A 75 22.59 0.25 9.12
C ALA A 75 21.21 -0.15 8.57
N ARG A 76 20.13 0.28 9.23
CA ARG A 76 18.74 0.02 8.82
C ARG A 76 18.14 1.15 7.98
N LEU A 77 18.81 2.30 7.86
CA LEU A 77 18.28 3.46 7.17
C LEU A 77 19.02 3.77 5.87
N HIS A 78 18.34 3.63 4.74
CA HIS A 78 18.88 3.92 3.41
C HIS A 78 18.22 5.18 2.85
N LEU A 79 18.96 6.29 2.80
CA LEU A 79 18.47 7.56 2.24
C LEU A 79 19.06 7.80 0.85
N MET A 80 18.21 7.84 -0.17
CA MET A 80 18.58 8.01 -1.58
C MET A 80 18.13 9.38 -2.09
N VAL A 81 19.06 10.18 -2.62
CA VAL A 81 18.72 11.49 -3.20
C VAL A 81 18.15 11.29 -4.60
N LEU A 82 16.84 11.06 -4.66
CA LEU A 82 16.04 10.83 -5.85
C LEU A 82 14.68 11.48 -5.62
N GLU A 83 14.49 12.65 -6.20
CA GLU A 83 13.24 13.38 -6.09
C GLU A 83 12.09 12.65 -6.79
N ALA A 84 10.90 12.74 -6.22
CA ALA A 84 9.64 12.17 -6.69
C ALA A 84 8.60 13.30 -6.85
N ASP A 85 7.49 13.02 -7.53
CA ASP A 85 6.37 13.96 -7.64
C ASP A 85 5.51 13.92 -6.36
N ASP A 86 5.24 12.72 -5.81
CA ASP A 86 4.51 12.54 -4.55
C ASP A 86 5.03 11.36 -3.70
N THR A 87 4.37 11.10 -2.58
CA THR A 87 4.80 10.22 -1.48
C THR A 87 4.29 8.79 -1.56
N TRP A 88 3.42 8.48 -2.53
CA TRP A 88 2.61 7.26 -2.59
C TRP A 88 3.37 6.04 -3.09
N ALA A 89 4.39 5.62 -2.32
CA ALA A 89 5.28 4.53 -2.68
C ALA A 89 4.56 3.22 -2.99
N ARG A 90 3.35 3.01 -2.45
CA ARG A 90 2.51 1.85 -2.77
C ARG A 90 2.18 1.74 -4.25
N ASP A 91 1.99 2.86 -4.92
CA ASP A 91 1.42 2.90 -6.26
C ASP A 91 2.49 3.04 -7.34
N HIS A 92 3.59 3.73 -7.06
CA HIS A 92 4.74 3.83 -7.98
C HIS A 92 5.91 2.89 -7.65
N GLY A 93 5.85 2.19 -6.52
CA GLY A 93 6.87 1.23 -6.11
C GLY A 93 6.80 -0.09 -6.89
N PRO A 94 7.88 -0.89 -6.89
CA PRO A 94 7.90 -2.15 -7.61
C PRO A 94 7.03 -3.22 -6.94
N LEU A 95 6.47 -4.12 -7.74
CA LEU A 95 5.82 -5.35 -7.25
C LEU A 95 6.83 -6.50 -7.17
N GLY A 96 6.92 -7.17 -6.02
CA GLY A 96 7.83 -8.28 -5.80
C GLY A 96 7.26 -9.62 -6.25
N VAL A 97 7.94 -10.31 -7.16
CA VAL A 97 7.64 -11.71 -7.51
C VAL A 97 8.81 -12.64 -7.21
N GLU A 98 8.52 -13.90 -6.97
CA GLU A 98 9.53 -14.96 -7.00
C GLU A 98 9.57 -15.60 -8.39
N ARG A 99 10.78 -15.71 -8.95
CA ARG A 99 11.07 -16.44 -10.18
C ARG A 99 12.28 -17.34 -9.96
N ASN A 100 12.06 -18.66 -10.01
CA ASN A 100 13.11 -19.67 -9.76
C ASN A 100 13.76 -19.55 -8.36
N GLY A 101 12.96 -19.28 -7.32
CA GLY A 101 13.45 -19.14 -5.95
C GLY A 101 14.27 -17.87 -5.69
N ARG A 102 14.16 -16.87 -6.57
CA ARG A 102 14.82 -15.55 -6.41
C ARG A 102 13.80 -14.44 -6.58
N PRO A 103 13.94 -13.33 -5.83
CA PRO A 103 13.11 -12.15 -6.03
C PRO A 103 13.41 -11.51 -7.39
N VAL A 104 12.38 -10.95 -8.00
CA VAL A 104 12.42 -10.05 -9.14
C VAL A 104 11.47 -8.91 -8.81
N LEU A 105 11.88 -7.68 -9.06
CA LEU A 105 11.03 -6.49 -8.89
C LEU A 105 10.44 -6.11 -10.24
N LEU A 106 9.12 -5.98 -10.30
CA LEU A 106 8.39 -5.58 -11.50
C LEU A 106 8.03 -4.11 -11.39
N ASP A 107 8.52 -3.33 -12.33
CA ASP A 107 8.34 -1.89 -12.46
C ASP A 107 7.24 -1.60 -13.47
N TYR A 108 6.04 -1.31 -12.97
CA TYR A 108 4.86 -1.01 -13.80
C TYR A 108 4.76 0.48 -14.13
N VAL A 109 3.97 0.82 -15.16
CA VAL A 109 3.72 2.22 -15.48
C VAL A 109 2.82 2.83 -14.42
N PHE A 110 3.23 3.96 -13.86
CA PHE A 110 2.42 4.79 -12.97
C PHE A 110 2.05 6.09 -13.68
N THR A 111 0.77 6.46 -13.60
CA THR A 111 0.23 7.61 -14.36
C THR A 111 -0.38 8.70 -13.48
N GLY A 112 -0.24 8.62 -12.14
CA GLY A 112 -0.99 9.49 -11.24
C GLY A 112 -2.49 9.16 -11.30
N TRP A 113 -2.82 7.88 -11.08
CA TRP A 113 -4.18 7.31 -11.08
C TRP A 113 -5.03 7.69 -12.30
N GLY A 114 -4.49 7.43 -13.49
CA GLY A 114 -5.16 7.70 -14.76
C GLY A 114 -4.96 9.13 -15.27
N GLY A 115 -3.80 9.74 -14.98
CA GLY A 115 -3.44 11.08 -15.45
C GLY A 115 -4.08 12.22 -14.66
N LYS A 116 -4.56 11.95 -13.44
CA LYS A 116 -5.14 12.97 -12.55
C LYS A 116 -4.08 13.93 -12.02
N TYR A 117 -2.85 13.42 -11.83
CA TYR A 117 -1.72 14.19 -11.28
C TYR A 117 -0.43 13.97 -12.09
N PRO A 118 0.52 14.92 -12.06
CA PRO A 118 1.87 14.70 -12.58
C PRO A 118 2.56 13.55 -11.85
N ALA A 119 3.18 12.63 -12.61
CA ALA A 119 3.75 11.40 -12.05
C ALA A 119 5.05 10.95 -12.74
N ALA A 120 5.70 11.81 -13.52
CA ALA A 120 6.85 11.42 -14.34
C ALA A 120 8.07 11.00 -13.50
N ARG A 121 8.29 11.64 -12.34
CA ARG A 121 9.35 11.27 -11.41
C ARG A 121 8.96 10.03 -10.61
N ASP A 122 7.69 9.87 -10.27
CA ASP A 122 7.18 8.69 -9.59
C ASP A 122 7.33 7.43 -10.45
N ASP A 123 6.84 7.48 -11.70
CA ASP A 123 6.91 6.41 -12.70
C ASP A 123 8.34 5.93 -12.98
N SER A 124 9.33 6.83 -12.87
CA SER A 124 10.73 6.52 -13.11
C SER A 124 11.52 6.19 -11.84
N LEU A 125 10.92 6.30 -10.65
CA LEU A 125 11.64 6.22 -9.38
C LEU A 125 12.28 4.86 -9.16
N THR A 126 11.55 3.77 -9.44
CA THR A 126 12.04 2.40 -9.30
C THR A 126 13.24 2.13 -10.21
N ARG A 127 13.19 2.57 -11.49
CA ARG A 127 14.33 2.46 -12.42
C ARG A 127 15.53 3.28 -11.95
N ARG A 128 15.31 4.51 -11.48
CA ARG A 128 16.39 5.37 -10.95
C ARG A 128 17.03 4.78 -9.68
N LEU A 129 16.23 4.14 -8.83
CA LEU A 129 16.70 3.39 -7.66
C LEU A 129 17.57 2.19 -8.09
N ALA A 130 17.15 1.45 -9.12
CA ALA A 130 17.90 0.36 -9.71
C ALA A 130 19.24 0.84 -10.31
N ASP A 131 19.24 1.92 -11.10
CA ASP A 131 20.43 2.54 -11.68
C ASP A 131 21.40 3.04 -10.61
N ALA A 132 20.86 3.52 -9.48
CA ALA A 132 21.64 3.89 -8.32
C ALA A 132 22.23 2.68 -7.58
N GLY A 133 21.90 1.45 -7.98
CA GLY A 133 22.40 0.17 -7.46
C GLY A 133 21.77 -0.25 -6.14
N ILE A 134 20.56 0.20 -5.81
CA ILE A 134 19.94 -0.10 -4.52
C ILE A 134 19.49 -1.56 -4.42
N PHE A 135 19.08 -2.16 -5.54
CA PHE A 135 18.52 -3.51 -5.58
C PHE A 135 19.58 -4.57 -5.87
N ALA A 136 19.50 -5.70 -5.17
CA ALA A 136 20.33 -6.89 -5.37
C ALA A 136 19.76 -7.86 -6.42
N CYS A 137 18.52 -7.64 -6.84
CA CYS A 137 17.80 -8.50 -7.77
C CYS A 137 17.48 -7.75 -9.08
N PRO A 138 17.08 -8.47 -10.15
CA PRO A 138 16.63 -7.82 -11.37
C PRO A 138 15.40 -6.93 -11.13
N VAL A 139 15.37 -5.81 -11.85
CA VAL A 139 14.19 -4.95 -12.02
C VAL A 139 13.75 -5.07 -13.48
N GLU A 140 12.49 -5.43 -13.71
CA GLU A 140 11.92 -5.63 -15.04
C GLU A 140 10.80 -4.60 -15.26
N SER A 141 10.89 -3.78 -16.31
CA SER A 141 9.84 -2.79 -16.62
C SER A 141 8.73 -3.40 -17.47
N HIS A 142 7.50 -3.01 -17.17
CA HIS A 142 6.28 -3.49 -17.80
C HIS A 142 5.44 -2.33 -18.35
N GLU A 143 4.77 -2.52 -19.47
CA GLU A 143 3.97 -1.47 -20.14
C GLU A 143 2.56 -1.28 -19.57
N LEU A 144 2.11 -2.21 -18.73
CA LEU A 144 0.79 -2.15 -18.11
C LEU A 144 0.76 -1.01 -17.08
N VAL A 145 -0.31 -0.20 -17.10
CA VAL A 145 -0.58 0.77 -16.03
C VAL A 145 -1.16 0.01 -14.85
N LEU A 146 -0.46 -0.01 -13.73
CA LEU A 146 -0.84 -0.82 -12.58
C LEU A 146 -0.24 -0.25 -11.30
N GLU A 147 -1.11 0.07 -10.35
CA GLU A 147 -0.74 0.51 -9.01
C GLU A 147 -0.75 -0.66 -8.01
N GLY A 148 0.22 -0.68 -7.08
CA GLY A 148 0.26 -1.71 -6.04
C GLY A 148 -0.93 -1.68 -5.08
N GLY A 149 -1.51 -0.51 -4.79
CA GLY A 149 -2.70 -0.39 -3.94
C GLY A 149 -3.97 -0.95 -4.59
N ALA A 150 -3.98 -1.10 -5.91
CA ALA A 150 -5.08 -1.73 -6.64
C ALA A 150 -5.11 -3.26 -6.51
N LEU A 151 -4.07 -3.86 -5.92
CA LEU A 151 -3.86 -5.30 -5.86
C LEU A 151 -3.64 -5.80 -4.44
N ASP A 152 -4.20 -6.98 -4.12
CA ASP A 152 -3.86 -7.71 -2.91
C ASP A 152 -3.83 -9.23 -3.19
N THR A 153 -2.92 -9.99 -2.58
CA THR A 153 -2.70 -11.41 -2.96
C THR A 153 -2.54 -12.35 -1.78
N ASP A 154 -3.02 -13.58 -1.95
CA ASP A 154 -2.85 -14.67 -0.99
C ASP A 154 -1.46 -15.34 -1.04
N GLY A 155 -0.64 -15.00 -2.04
CA GLY A 155 0.65 -15.65 -2.30
C GLY A 155 0.57 -17.07 -2.87
N GLU A 156 -0.64 -17.58 -3.10
CA GLU A 156 -0.97 -18.90 -3.64
C GLU A 156 -1.66 -18.77 -5.02
N GLY A 157 -1.37 -17.68 -5.73
CA GLY A 157 -1.82 -17.40 -7.09
C GLY A 157 -3.22 -16.81 -7.20
N THR A 158 -3.86 -16.43 -6.08
CA THR A 158 -5.08 -15.63 -6.08
C THR A 158 -4.76 -14.15 -5.90
N LEU A 159 -5.45 -13.33 -6.68
CA LEU A 159 -5.46 -11.87 -6.56
C LEU A 159 -6.86 -11.40 -6.14
N LEU A 160 -6.93 -10.44 -5.23
CA LEU A 160 -8.13 -9.67 -4.89
C LEU A 160 -7.95 -8.24 -5.42
N THR A 161 -9.00 -7.71 -6.05
CA THR A 161 -8.99 -6.39 -6.69
C THR A 161 -10.42 -5.85 -6.81
N THR A 162 -10.57 -4.58 -7.17
CA THR A 162 -11.85 -3.98 -7.56
C THR A 162 -12.02 -3.89 -9.07
N GLU A 163 -13.25 -3.97 -9.54
CA GLU A 163 -13.58 -3.68 -10.94
C GLU A 163 -13.46 -2.18 -11.25
N SER A 164 -13.81 -1.32 -10.30
CA SER A 164 -13.84 0.13 -10.47
C SER A 164 -12.47 0.73 -10.82
N CYS A 165 -11.38 0.13 -10.31
CA CYS A 165 -10.02 0.59 -10.58
C CYS A 165 -9.44 -0.08 -11.81
N LEU A 166 -9.24 -1.40 -11.78
CA LEU A 166 -8.50 -2.12 -12.82
C LEU A 166 -9.18 -2.12 -14.20
N LEU A 167 -10.51 -2.03 -14.24
CA LEU A 167 -11.27 -1.94 -15.50
C LEU A 167 -11.61 -0.49 -15.87
N ASN A 168 -11.10 0.49 -15.13
CA ASN A 168 -11.29 1.89 -15.46
C ASN A 168 -10.60 2.21 -16.80
N HIS A 169 -11.33 2.88 -17.69
CA HIS A 169 -10.82 3.29 -19.00
C HIS A 169 -9.56 4.17 -18.93
N ASN A 170 -9.33 4.85 -17.81
CA ASN A 170 -8.18 5.72 -17.58
C ASN A 170 -6.89 4.96 -17.22
N ARG A 171 -6.95 3.64 -16.96
CA ARG A 171 -5.77 2.80 -16.71
C ARG A 171 -5.22 2.21 -17.98
N ASN A 172 -5.91 1.20 -18.52
CA ASN A 172 -5.44 0.43 -19.66
C ASN A 172 -6.49 0.45 -20.79
N PRO A 173 -6.63 1.57 -21.53
CA PRO A 173 -7.66 1.71 -22.55
C PRO A 173 -7.53 0.61 -23.61
N GLY A 174 -8.62 -0.13 -23.81
CA GLY A 174 -8.69 -1.24 -24.78
C GLY A 174 -8.39 -2.62 -24.19
N LEU A 175 -7.92 -2.74 -22.94
CA LEU A 175 -7.83 -4.02 -22.24
C LEU A 175 -9.13 -4.32 -21.49
N GLY A 176 -9.90 -5.28 -22.00
CA GLY A 176 -11.02 -5.86 -21.26
C GLY A 176 -10.55 -6.87 -20.20
N ARG A 177 -11.46 -7.26 -19.29
CA ARG A 177 -11.16 -8.17 -18.17
C ARG A 177 -10.34 -9.40 -18.55
N ASN A 178 -10.76 -10.17 -19.56
CA ASN A 178 -10.06 -11.40 -19.95
C ASN A 178 -8.62 -11.15 -20.42
N ALA A 179 -8.38 -10.03 -21.10
CA ALA A 179 -7.04 -9.66 -21.56
C ALA A 179 -6.17 -9.19 -20.39
N LEU A 180 -6.76 -8.44 -19.46
CA LEU A 180 -6.09 -8.02 -18.23
C LEU A 180 -5.73 -9.22 -17.35
N GLU A 181 -6.66 -10.14 -17.11
CA GLU A 181 -6.38 -11.39 -16.37
C GLU A 181 -5.33 -12.25 -17.05
N ALA A 182 -5.29 -12.30 -18.39
CA ALA A 182 -4.24 -12.99 -19.12
C ALA A 182 -2.86 -12.34 -18.87
N ARG A 183 -2.80 -11.01 -18.83
CA ARG A 183 -1.58 -10.27 -18.55
C ARG A 183 -1.10 -10.44 -17.12
N LEU A 184 -2.00 -10.30 -16.14
CA LEU A 184 -1.70 -10.54 -14.73
C LEU A 184 -1.20 -11.98 -14.50
N ARG A 185 -1.78 -12.97 -15.21
CA ARG A 185 -1.28 -14.35 -15.16
C ARG A 185 0.12 -14.52 -15.72
N GLU A 186 0.41 -13.88 -16.85
CA GLU A 186 1.73 -13.93 -17.49
C GLU A 186 2.80 -13.26 -16.62
N GLU A 187 2.51 -12.07 -16.09
CA GLU A 187 3.49 -11.23 -15.41
C GLU A 187 3.58 -11.48 -13.90
N LEU A 188 2.46 -11.65 -13.20
CA LEU A 188 2.44 -11.82 -11.74
C LEU A 188 2.33 -13.29 -11.32
N GLY A 189 1.95 -14.18 -12.26
CA GLY A 189 1.73 -15.59 -11.98
C GLY A 189 0.44 -15.89 -11.22
N VAL A 190 -0.50 -14.94 -11.19
CA VAL A 190 -1.83 -15.13 -10.60
C VAL A 190 -2.72 -15.85 -11.62
N ASP A 191 -3.31 -16.99 -11.25
CA ASP A 191 -4.19 -17.74 -12.15
C ASP A 191 -5.67 -17.53 -11.86
N ARG A 192 -5.97 -16.88 -10.73
CA ARG A 192 -7.31 -16.62 -10.20
C ARG A 192 -7.43 -15.17 -9.72
N VAL A 193 -8.48 -14.49 -10.14
CA VAL A 193 -8.77 -13.11 -9.72
C VAL A 193 -10.16 -13.04 -9.08
N LEU A 194 -10.24 -12.42 -7.91
CA LEU A 194 -11.45 -12.11 -7.17
C LEU A 194 -11.74 -10.63 -7.36
N TRP A 195 -12.87 -10.35 -8.01
CA TRP A 195 -13.30 -9.02 -8.38
C TRP A 195 -14.39 -8.56 -7.42
N LEU A 196 -14.11 -7.55 -6.60
CA LEU A 196 -15.15 -6.81 -5.89
C LEU A 196 -15.78 -5.79 -6.83
N THR A 197 -17.11 -5.73 -6.80
CA THR A 197 -17.89 -4.78 -7.62
C THR A 197 -18.57 -3.72 -6.78
N HIS A 198 -18.59 -3.92 -5.45
CA HIS A 198 -19.11 -2.99 -4.47
C HIS A 198 -18.03 -2.56 -3.47
N GLY A 199 -18.36 -1.54 -2.68
CA GLY A 199 -17.42 -0.86 -1.79
C GLY A 199 -16.76 0.34 -2.48
N HIS A 200 -16.79 1.49 -1.82
CA HIS A 200 -16.06 2.68 -2.22
C HIS A 200 -15.88 3.58 -0.99
N LEU A 201 -14.91 4.48 -1.06
CA LEU A 201 -14.70 5.52 -0.06
C LEU A 201 -14.96 6.88 -0.70
N GLN A 202 -15.88 7.66 -0.14
CA GLN A 202 -15.99 9.05 -0.53
C GLN A 202 -14.70 9.79 -0.17
N GLY A 203 -14.19 10.56 -1.13
CA GLY A 203 -12.90 11.26 -1.00
C GLY A 203 -11.72 10.43 -1.49
N ASP A 204 -11.91 9.17 -1.86
CA ASP A 204 -10.90 8.43 -2.61
C ASP A 204 -10.79 8.97 -4.04
N ASP A 205 -9.56 9.15 -4.51
CA ASP A 205 -9.24 9.57 -5.87
C ASP A 205 -8.43 8.51 -6.64
N THR A 206 -8.33 7.28 -6.10
CA THR A 206 -7.63 6.15 -6.73
C THR A 206 -8.53 5.35 -7.68
N ASP A 207 -9.83 5.66 -7.76
CA ASP A 207 -10.87 4.87 -8.46
C ASP A 207 -11.22 3.55 -7.74
N GLY A 208 -11.08 3.52 -6.41
CA GLY A 208 -11.45 2.41 -5.55
C GLY A 208 -10.37 1.35 -5.44
N HIS A 209 -9.17 1.72 -5.00
CA HIS A 209 -8.13 0.75 -4.67
C HIS A 209 -8.59 -0.26 -3.63
N ILE A 210 -8.23 -1.54 -3.84
CA ILE A 210 -8.64 -2.65 -2.98
C ILE A 210 -8.01 -2.54 -1.58
N ASP A 211 -6.82 -1.93 -1.50
CA ASP A 211 -6.07 -1.82 -0.25
C ASP A 211 -6.73 -0.91 0.81
N THR A 212 -7.78 -0.20 0.42
CA THR A 212 -8.61 0.64 1.27
C THR A 212 -9.91 -0.05 1.72
N LEU A 213 -10.24 -1.21 1.13
CA LEU A 213 -11.52 -1.91 1.26
C LEU A 213 -11.37 -3.29 1.91
N ALA A 214 -10.46 -4.11 1.39
CA ALA A 214 -10.27 -5.50 1.83
C ALA A 214 -8.85 -5.99 1.55
N ARG A 215 -8.28 -6.75 2.48
CA ARG A 215 -6.89 -7.22 2.45
C ARG A 215 -6.82 -8.68 2.90
N PHE A 216 -6.03 -9.50 2.23
CA PHE A 216 -5.56 -10.74 2.81
C PHE A 216 -4.65 -10.45 4.00
N VAL A 217 -4.82 -11.22 5.07
CA VAL A 217 -3.92 -11.20 6.24
C VAL A 217 -3.09 -12.48 6.33
N ASP A 218 -3.60 -13.55 5.72
CA ASP A 218 -2.96 -14.83 5.46
C ASP A 218 -3.68 -15.47 4.24
N PRO A 219 -3.25 -16.65 3.72
CA PRO A 219 -3.88 -17.25 2.53
C PRO A 219 -5.37 -17.61 2.68
N GLY A 220 -5.87 -17.75 3.90
CA GLY A 220 -7.23 -18.17 4.23
C GLY A 220 -8.11 -17.12 4.92
N THR A 221 -7.60 -15.91 5.15
CA THR A 221 -8.28 -14.88 5.93
C THR A 221 -8.28 -13.52 5.22
N ILE A 222 -9.43 -12.85 5.18
CA ILE A 222 -9.61 -11.50 4.63
C ILE A 222 -10.05 -10.55 5.75
N ALA A 223 -9.34 -9.44 5.94
CA ALA A 223 -9.80 -8.30 6.71
C ALA A 223 -10.48 -7.30 5.78
N TYR A 224 -11.63 -6.74 6.17
CA TYR A 224 -12.42 -5.86 5.29
C TYR A 224 -13.16 -4.78 6.06
N VAL A 225 -13.40 -3.64 5.42
CA VAL A 225 -14.15 -2.54 6.02
C VAL A 225 -15.63 -2.91 6.13
N ARG A 226 -16.20 -2.69 7.32
CA ARG A 226 -17.62 -2.89 7.60
C ARG A 226 -18.24 -1.64 8.21
N CYS A 227 -19.31 -1.16 7.60
CA CYS A 227 -20.14 -0.07 8.13
C CYS A 227 -21.41 -0.65 8.75
N ASP A 228 -21.59 -0.44 10.06
CA ASP A 228 -22.80 -0.87 10.79
C ASP A 228 -23.86 0.24 10.92
N ASP A 229 -23.57 1.50 10.56
CA ASP A 229 -24.55 2.59 10.63
C ASP A 229 -25.40 2.67 9.36
N GLU A 230 -26.62 2.13 9.42
CA GLU A 230 -27.61 2.17 8.32
C GLU A 230 -27.91 3.58 7.79
N ARG A 231 -27.56 4.63 8.52
CA ARG A 231 -27.77 6.04 8.13
C ARG A 231 -26.57 6.62 7.40
N ASP A 232 -25.40 5.98 7.44
CA ASP A 232 -24.24 6.42 6.66
C ASP A 232 -24.48 6.17 5.17
N PRO A 233 -24.21 7.15 4.29
CA PRO A 233 -24.32 6.95 2.84
C PRO A 233 -23.57 5.75 2.27
N HIS A 234 -22.50 5.28 2.94
CA HIS A 234 -21.71 4.12 2.51
C HIS A 234 -22.33 2.78 2.90
N TYR A 235 -23.30 2.75 3.83
CA TYR A 235 -23.85 1.49 4.35
C TYR A 235 -24.36 0.55 3.25
N PRO A 236 -25.17 0.99 2.26
CA PRO A 236 -25.64 0.08 1.22
C PRO A 236 -24.50 -0.52 0.37
N ALA A 237 -23.46 0.28 0.09
CA ALA A 237 -22.32 -0.17 -0.70
C ALA A 237 -21.44 -1.15 0.08
N PHE A 238 -21.18 -0.90 1.37
CA PHE A 238 -20.41 -1.81 2.22
C PHE A 238 -21.17 -3.08 2.57
N ALA A 239 -22.49 -3.02 2.78
CA ALA A 239 -23.30 -4.23 2.98
C ALA A 239 -23.29 -5.14 1.73
N ALA A 240 -23.32 -4.54 0.52
CA ALA A 240 -23.17 -5.30 -0.71
C ALA A 240 -21.76 -5.90 -0.87
N MET A 241 -20.72 -5.15 -0.52
CA MET A 241 -19.33 -5.63 -0.52
C MET A 241 -19.13 -6.77 0.50
N GLU A 242 -19.69 -6.67 1.70
CA GLU A 242 -19.65 -7.73 2.71
C GLU A 242 -20.28 -9.02 2.16
N ALA A 243 -21.44 -8.93 1.51
CA ALA A 243 -22.07 -10.07 0.86
C ALA A 243 -21.23 -10.68 -0.28
N GLU A 244 -20.51 -9.86 -1.05
CA GLU A 244 -19.54 -10.36 -2.05
C GLU A 244 -18.42 -11.14 -1.38
N ILE A 245 -17.81 -10.58 -0.33
CA ILE A 245 -16.69 -11.17 0.41
C ILE A 245 -17.11 -12.49 1.09
N GLU A 246 -18.30 -12.53 1.71
CA GLU A 246 -18.89 -13.74 2.30
C GLU A 246 -19.14 -14.85 1.27
N ALA A 247 -19.39 -14.48 0.01
CA ALA A 247 -19.59 -15.43 -1.08
C ALA A 247 -18.27 -15.95 -1.68
N LEU A 248 -17.13 -15.28 -1.43
CA LEU A 248 -15.82 -15.74 -1.89
C LEU A 248 -15.46 -17.08 -1.25
N ARG A 249 -14.75 -17.92 -2.01
CA ARG A 249 -14.26 -19.23 -1.57
C ARG A 249 -12.76 -19.32 -1.79
N ARG A 250 -12.08 -20.07 -0.95
CA ARG A 250 -10.69 -20.49 -1.17
C ARG A 250 -10.62 -21.52 -2.30
N ARG A 251 -9.40 -21.90 -2.69
CA ARG A 251 -9.18 -22.92 -3.75
C ARG A 251 -9.72 -24.30 -3.40
N ASP A 252 -9.78 -24.63 -2.11
CA ASP A 252 -10.35 -25.89 -1.61
C ASP A 252 -11.89 -25.85 -1.53
N GLY A 253 -12.51 -24.72 -1.85
CA GLY A 253 -13.96 -24.54 -1.81
C GLY A 253 -14.52 -24.11 -0.46
N GLU A 254 -13.68 -23.99 0.58
CA GLU A 254 -14.09 -23.49 1.89
C GLU A 254 -14.23 -21.95 1.88
N PRO A 255 -15.05 -21.35 2.76
CA PRO A 255 -15.10 -19.90 2.90
C PRO A 255 -13.79 -19.34 3.47
N TYR A 256 -13.50 -18.07 3.18
CA TYR A 256 -12.46 -17.33 3.88
C TYR A 256 -12.89 -17.06 5.33
N ARG A 257 -11.94 -17.03 6.26
CA ARG A 257 -12.17 -16.41 7.58
C ARG A 257 -12.24 -14.90 7.35
N LEU A 258 -13.22 -14.23 7.94
CA LEU A 258 -13.45 -12.80 7.75
C LEU A 258 -13.18 -12.03 9.04
N ILE A 259 -12.42 -10.94 8.93
CA ILE A 259 -12.11 -10.03 10.04
C ILE A 259 -12.73 -8.66 9.71
N PRO A 260 -13.91 -8.33 10.25
CA PRO A 260 -14.52 -7.03 10.02
C PRO A 260 -13.70 -5.95 10.73
N LEU A 261 -13.28 -4.94 9.96
CA LEU A 261 -12.66 -3.73 10.46
C LEU A 261 -13.75 -2.65 10.62
N PRO A 262 -13.75 -1.92 11.75
CA PRO A 262 -14.81 -0.96 12.03
C PRO A 262 -14.78 0.19 11.02
N TRP A 263 -15.94 0.79 10.76
CA TRP A 263 -16.03 2.03 10.01
C TRP A 263 -15.77 3.23 10.93
N PRO A 264 -14.73 4.07 10.69
CA PRO A 264 -14.49 5.26 11.49
C PRO A 264 -15.62 6.29 11.32
N HIS A 265 -15.77 7.21 12.28
CA HIS A 265 -16.68 8.33 12.09
C HIS A 265 -16.25 9.16 10.87
N PRO A 266 -17.19 9.80 10.16
CA PRO A 266 -16.87 10.62 9.00
C PRO A 266 -15.84 11.72 9.34
N VAL A 267 -14.65 11.62 8.75
CA VAL A 267 -13.64 12.67 8.78
C VAL A 267 -13.88 13.60 7.60
N HIS A 268 -13.84 14.91 7.83
CA HIS A 268 -14.02 15.92 6.79
C HIS A 268 -12.81 16.85 6.72
N ASP A 269 -12.48 17.30 5.51
CA ASP A 269 -11.45 18.30 5.30
C ASP A 269 -11.84 19.61 6.02
N PRO A 270 -10.97 20.18 6.87
CA PRO A 270 -11.28 21.41 7.60
C PRO A 270 -11.36 22.67 6.73
N VAL A 271 -10.94 22.62 5.46
CA VAL A 271 -10.89 23.75 4.53
C VAL A 271 -12.16 23.85 3.70
N ASP A 272 -12.56 22.78 3.02
CA ASP A 272 -13.70 22.77 2.08
C ASP A 272 -14.85 21.84 2.50
N GLY A 273 -14.66 21.04 3.56
CA GLY A 273 -15.71 20.21 4.16
C GLY A 273 -16.06 18.93 3.41
N HIS A 274 -15.30 18.53 2.38
CA HIS A 274 -15.53 17.23 1.75
C HIS A 274 -15.12 16.07 2.68
N ARG A 275 -15.74 14.91 2.50
CA ARG A 275 -15.43 13.71 3.32
C ARG A 275 -14.12 13.09 2.84
N LEU A 276 -13.27 12.71 3.80
CA LEU A 276 -11.97 12.10 3.56
C LEU A 276 -12.04 10.56 3.68
N PRO A 277 -11.18 9.82 2.95
CA PRO A 277 -11.26 8.36 2.85
C PRO A 277 -10.57 7.64 4.03
N ALA A 278 -11.02 7.89 5.26
CA ALA A 278 -10.52 7.21 6.45
C ALA A 278 -10.88 5.71 6.43
N THR A 279 -9.90 4.83 6.63
CA THR A 279 -10.11 3.37 6.63
C THR A 279 -9.03 2.61 7.38
N TYR A 280 -9.43 1.68 8.26
CA TYR A 280 -8.46 0.82 8.95
C TYR A 280 -7.92 -0.32 8.09
N ALA A 281 -8.49 -0.58 6.89
CA ALA A 281 -7.98 -1.59 5.98
C ALA A 281 -6.61 -1.21 5.37
N ASN A 282 -6.26 0.07 5.42
CA ASN A 282 -5.00 0.59 4.88
C ASN A 282 -3.82 0.41 5.85
N PHE A 283 -3.75 -0.75 6.51
CA PHE A 283 -2.64 -1.17 7.38
C PHE A 283 -1.48 -1.76 6.56
N LEU A 284 -0.29 -1.82 7.17
CA LEU A 284 0.91 -2.41 6.59
C LEU A 284 1.38 -3.62 7.39
N ILE A 285 1.55 -4.76 6.74
CA ILE A 285 2.16 -5.95 7.34
C ILE A 285 3.68 -5.88 7.12
N ILE A 286 4.46 -5.97 8.20
CA ILE A 286 5.92 -6.13 8.16
C ILE A 286 6.35 -7.40 8.91
N ASN A 287 7.64 -7.72 8.90
CA ASN A 287 8.16 -9.00 9.40
C ASN A 287 7.68 -9.36 10.82
N GLY A 288 7.75 -8.41 11.77
CA GLY A 288 7.40 -8.64 13.19
C GLY A 288 6.26 -7.78 13.72
N ALA A 289 5.60 -6.99 12.87
CA ALA A 289 4.56 -6.06 13.30
C ALA A 289 3.51 -5.82 12.21
N VAL A 290 2.37 -5.29 12.61
CA VAL A 290 1.38 -4.68 11.73
C VAL A 290 1.21 -3.22 12.14
N LEU A 291 1.46 -2.31 11.22
CA LEU A 291 1.32 -0.89 11.43
C LEU A 291 -0.08 -0.47 11.00
N VAL A 292 -0.85 0.07 11.94
CA VAL A 292 -2.29 0.32 11.78
C VAL A 292 -2.54 1.82 11.78
N PRO A 293 -3.18 2.39 10.75
CA PRO A 293 -3.56 3.80 10.79
C PRO A 293 -4.57 4.05 11.91
N THR A 294 -4.42 5.19 12.57
CA THR A 294 -5.34 5.68 13.61
C THR A 294 -5.71 7.12 13.32
N TYR A 295 -6.91 7.51 13.74
CA TYR A 295 -7.51 8.78 13.35
C TYR A 295 -7.97 9.61 14.55
N GLY A 296 -7.62 9.19 15.77
CA GLY A 296 -8.15 9.77 17.00
C GLY A 296 -9.64 9.46 17.18
N ASP A 297 -10.11 8.38 16.57
CA ASP A 297 -11.51 7.94 16.59
C ASP A 297 -11.72 6.91 17.71
N SER A 298 -12.92 6.88 18.27
CA SER A 298 -13.34 5.82 19.21
C SER A 298 -13.20 4.39 18.65
N ALA A 299 -13.24 4.22 17.33
CA ALA A 299 -13.06 2.97 16.63
C ALA A 299 -11.60 2.51 16.53
N ASP A 300 -10.61 3.36 16.80
CA ASP A 300 -9.18 3.02 16.73
C ASP A 300 -8.89 1.76 17.56
N GLY A 301 -9.41 1.70 18.79
CA GLY A 301 -9.22 0.55 19.69
C GLY A 301 -9.84 -0.74 19.17
N HIS A 302 -10.97 -0.67 18.48
CA HIS A 302 -11.62 -1.84 17.88
C HIS A 302 -10.84 -2.35 16.66
N ALA A 303 -10.32 -1.45 15.82
CA ALA A 303 -9.47 -1.82 14.69
C ALA A 303 -8.19 -2.50 15.14
N LEU A 304 -7.52 -1.95 16.16
CA LEU A 304 -6.32 -2.54 16.76
C LEU A 304 -6.60 -3.93 17.33
N ALA A 305 -7.74 -4.14 18.00
CA ALA A 305 -8.13 -5.43 18.54
C ALA A 305 -8.43 -6.48 17.44
N ALA A 306 -9.14 -6.08 16.39
CA ALA A 306 -9.46 -6.96 15.26
C ALA A 306 -8.18 -7.43 14.54
N LEU A 307 -7.23 -6.50 14.30
CA LEU A 307 -5.94 -6.85 13.69
C LEU A 307 -5.04 -7.65 14.64
N ALA A 308 -5.11 -7.43 15.96
CA ALA A 308 -4.41 -8.29 16.93
C ALA A 308 -4.92 -9.74 16.87
N GLU A 309 -6.22 -9.96 16.65
CA GLU A 309 -6.80 -11.30 16.45
C GLU A 309 -6.34 -11.95 15.15
N ALA A 310 -6.15 -11.15 14.09
CA ALA A 310 -5.65 -11.61 12.81
C ALA A 310 -4.16 -11.96 12.85
N PHE A 311 -3.37 -11.24 13.65
CA PHE A 311 -1.90 -11.36 13.70
C PHE A 311 -1.36 -11.62 15.12
N PRO A 312 -1.63 -12.80 15.72
CA PRO A 312 -1.30 -13.07 17.13
C PRO A 312 0.21 -13.11 17.43
N GLU A 313 1.06 -13.26 16.40
CA GLU A 313 2.52 -13.31 16.52
C GLU A 313 3.21 -11.99 16.15
N ARG A 314 2.46 -10.93 15.86
CA ARG A 314 3.00 -9.61 15.47
C ARG A 314 2.61 -8.53 16.47
N ASP A 315 3.53 -7.59 16.67
CA ASP A 315 3.23 -6.36 17.40
C ASP A 315 2.22 -5.53 16.60
N ILE A 316 1.14 -5.08 17.24
CA ILE A 316 0.20 -4.13 16.63
C ILE A 316 0.64 -2.70 17.00
N VAL A 317 1.07 -1.94 16.00
CA VAL A 317 1.67 -0.61 16.19
C VAL A 317 0.75 0.46 15.59
N PRO A 318 0.06 1.27 16.41
CA PRO A 318 -0.75 2.37 15.90
C PRO A 318 0.14 3.49 15.34
N ILE A 319 -0.30 4.08 14.23
CA ILE A 319 0.33 5.24 13.58
C ILE A 319 -0.76 6.29 13.32
N GLU A 320 -0.54 7.52 13.74
CA GLU A 320 -1.49 8.61 13.54
C GLU A 320 -1.46 9.08 12.07
N CYS A 321 -2.60 8.99 11.39
CA CYS A 321 -2.69 9.21 9.94
C CYS A 321 -3.75 10.24 9.51
N THR A 322 -4.32 11.02 10.44
CA THR A 322 -5.35 12.03 10.13
C THR A 322 -4.85 13.06 9.15
N SER A 323 -3.58 13.48 9.23
CA SER A 323 -3.00 14.39 8.24
C SER A 323 -2.80 13.76 6.87
N VAL A 324 -2.60 12.44 6.79
CA VAL A 324 -2.40 11.72 5.51
C VAL A 324 -3.69 11.75 4.68
N LEU A 325 -4.84 11.65 5.35
CA LEU A 325 -6.16 11.71 4.71
C LEU A 325 -6.39 12.99 3.91
N ARG A 326 -5.67 14.08 4.22
CA ARG A 326 -5.77 15.37 3.54
C ARG A 326 -5.27 15.35 2.09
N GLN A 327 -4.62 14.26 1.69
CA GLN A 327 -4.27 13.96 0.31
C GLN A 327 -4.83 12.60 -0.11
N HIS A 328 -6.05 12.29 0.36
CA HIS A 328 -6.88 11.18 -0.11
C HIS A 328 -6.33 9.75 0.08
N GLY A 329 -5.21 9.58 0.79
CA GLY A 329 -4.62 8.28 1.11
C GLY A 329 -4.48 8.01 2.61
N SER A 330 -3.92 6.85 2.96
CA SER A 330 -3.56 6.53 4.34
C SER A 330 -2.24 5.75 4.43
N LEU A 331 -2.02 5.02 5.53
CA LEU A 331 -0.72 4.46 5.89
C LEU A 331 -0.11 3.53 4.82
N HIS A 332 -0.89 2.57 4.33
CA HIS A 332 -0.38 1.58 3.39
C HIS A 332 0.02 2.22 2.05
N CYS A 333 -0.73 3.23 1.60
CA CYS A 333 -0.44 4.01 0.39
C CYS A 333 0.95 4.68 0.41
N LEU A 334 1.45 5.06 1.60
CA LEU A 334 2.77 5.68 1.76
C LEU A 334 3.93 4.69 1.63
N THR A 335 3.65 3.38 1.58
CA THR A 335 4.65 2.32 1.81
C THR A 335 4.66 1.28 0.70
N MET A 336 5.82 0.70 0.42
CA MET A 336 5.94 -0.50 -0.41
C MET A 336 6.94 -1.48 0.20
N GLN A 337 6.51 -2.70 0.48
CA GLN A 337 7.40 -3.76 0.95
C GLN A 337 8.35 -4.23 -0.14
N LEU A 338 9.62 -4.44 0.22
CA LEU A 338 10.64 -5.00 -0.64
C LEU A 338 11.00 -6.41 -0.12
N PRO A 339 10.77 -7.47 -0.92
CA PRO A 339 10.90 -8.86 -0.45
C PRO A 339 12.36 -9.20 -0.10
N GLN A 340 12.54 -10.25 0.70
CA GLN A 340 13.86 -10.70 1.12
C GLN A 340 14.75 -11.05 -0.09
N GLY A 341 15.99 -10.55 -0.07
CA GLY A 341 16.96 -10.69 -1.15
C GLY A 341 16.84 -9.64 -2.27
N SER A 342 15.98 -8.64 -2.11
CA SER A 342 15.82 -7.54 -3.07
C SER A 342 16.74 -6.36 -2.81
N LEU A 343 17.20 -6.13 -1.57
CA LEU A 343 18.05 -5.00 -1.22
C LEU A 343 19.53 -5.37 -1.32
N ALA A 344 20.35 -4.52 -1.93
CA ALA A 344 21.80 -4.68 -1.92
C ALA A 344 22.35 -4.43 -0.51
N ASN A 345 23.14 -5.37 0.01
CA ASN A 345 23.91 -5.16 1.23
C ASN A 345 24.93 -4.04 1.01
N ARG A 346 24.56 -2.81 1.37
CA ARG A 346 25.47 -1.67 1.43
C ARG A 346 26.07 -1.63 2.83
N ALA A 347 27.25 -2.23 2.96
CA ALA A 347 28.10 -2.10 4.16
C ALA A 347 28.64 -0.67 4.29
#